data_AF-A0A521QN03-F1
#
_entry.id   AF-A0A521QN03-F1
#
_cell.length_a   1.000
_cell.length_b   1.000
_cell.length_c   1.000
_cell.angle_alpha   90.00
_cell.angle_beta   90.00
_cell.angle_gamma   90.00
#
_symmetry.space_group_name_H-M   'P 1'
#
loop_
_entity.id
_entity.type
_entity.pdbx_description
1 polymer ?
#
loop_
_entity_poly.entity_id
_entity_poly.type
_entity_poly.pdbx_seq_one_letter_code
_entity_poly.pdbx_strand_id
1 'polypeptide(L)' 'MASDTFGKHMVWTVDPRTNNEIGIGYSTLAEAEAEAVKLADVGYKILRIVPTSLPKPNS' A
#
# COMPACT_ATOMS: atom_id res chain seq x y z
N MET A 1 -12.94 -7.79 22.90
CA MET A 1 -11.59 -7.89 22.28
C MET A 1 -11.79 -7.80 20.78
N ALA A 2 -11.85 -6.60 20.22
CA ALA A 2 -11.93 -6.45 18.77
C ALA A 2 -10.55 -6.83 18.22
N SER A 3 -10.51 -7.90 17.44
CA SER A 3 -9.34 -8.34 16.69
C SER A 3 -9.03 -7.28 15.64
N ASP A 4 -8.31 -6.24 16.05
CA ASP A 4 -7.72 -5.21 15.20
C ASP A 4 -6.64 -5.90 14.36
N THR A 5 -7.12 -6.57 13.31
CA THR A 5 -6.29 -7.01 12.20
C THR A 5 -5.91 -5.73 11.49
N PHE A 6 -4.84 -5.08 11.94
CA PHE A 6 -4.19 -3.98 11.24
C PHE A 6 -3.66 -4.54 9.92
N GLY A 7 -4.56 -4.70 8.95
CA GLY A 7 -4.24 -5.12 7.59
C GLY A 7 -3.42 -4.00 6.99
N LYS A 8 -2.10 -4.12 7.04
CA LYS A 8 -1.22 -3.09 6.47
C LYS A 8 -1.54 -2.99 4.97
N HIS A 9 -1.87 -1.83 4.44
CA HIS A 9 -2.14 -1.65 3.00
C HIS A 9 -0.81 -1.38 2.29
N MET A 10 -0.45 -2.20 1.31
CA MET A 10 0.78 -2.01 0.54
C MET A 10 0.46 -1.33 -0.79
N VAL A 11 1.02 -0.14 -1.00
CA VAL A 11 0.98 0.58 -2.26
C VAL A 11 2.21 0.17 -3.06
N TRP A 12 1.99 -0.47 -4.20
CA TRP A 12 3.03 -0.74 -5.18
C TRP A 12 3.12 0.44 -6.14
N THR A 13 4.30 1.04 -6.24
CA THR A 13 4.61 2.14 -7.14
C THR A 13 5.84 1.83 -7.97
N VAL A 14 5.99 2.50 -9.11
CA VAL A 14 7.23 2.50 -9.89
C VAL A 14 7.86 3.87 -9.79
N ASP A 15 9.12 3.90 -9.38
CA ASP A 15 9.93 5.11 -9.39
C ASP A 15 10.23 5.53 -10.85
N PRO A 16 9.91 6.77 -11.25
CA PRO A 16 10.05 7.19 -12.64
C PRO A 16 11.50 7.42 -13.04
N ARG A 17 12.43 7.54 -12.08
CA ARG A 17 13.85 7.83 -12.32
C ARG A 17 14.66 6.57 -12.54
N THR A 18 14.31 5.51 -11.83
CA THR A 18 15.03 4.24 -11.81
C THR A 18 14.23 3.09 -12.43
N ASN A 19 12.95 3.30 -12.71
CA ASN A 19 12.00 2.27 -13.16
C ASN A 19 11.86 1.10 -12.17
N ASN A 20 12.23 1.31 -10.91
CA ASN A 20 12.16 0.28 -9.89
C ASN A 20 10.77 0.21 -9.27
N GLU A 21 10.30 -1.02 -9.04
CA GLU A 21 9.08 -1.28 -8.27
C GLU A 21 9.36 -1.16 -6.77
N ILE A 22 8.58 -0.31 -6.09
CA ILE A 22 8.68 -0.04 -4.66
C ILE A 22 7.33 -0.37 -4.02
N GLY A 23 7.35 -1.21 -2.99
CA GLY A 23 6.18 -1.49 -2.15
C GLY A 23 6.25 -0.69 -0.86
N ILE A 24 5.27 0.19 -0.62
CA ILE A 24 5.18 1.00 0.60
C ILE A 24 3.99 0.53 1.43
N GLY A 25 4.25 0.08 2.66
CA GLY A 25 3.23 -0.40 3.59
C GLY A 25 2.68 0.69 4.49
N TYR A 26 1.35 0.80 4.56
CA TYR A 26 0.58 1.73 5.36
C TYR A 26 -0.32 0.99 6.34
N SER A 27 -0.77 1.66 7.39
CA SER A 27 -1.62 1.01 8.41
C SER A 27 -3.10 0.98 8.02
N THR A 28 -3.55 1.93 7.19
CA THR A 28 -4.96 2.06 6.76
C THR A 28 -5.08 2.28 5.24
N LEU A 29 -6.26 1.97 4.68
CA LEU A 29 -6.54 2.19 3.26
C LEU A 29 -6.49 3.68 2.91
N ALA A 30 -7.09 4.53 3.76
CA ALA A 30 -7.15 5.96 3.54
C ALA A 30 -5.75 6.60 3.49
N GLU A 31 -4.82 6.17 4.36
CA GLU A 31 -3.42 6.59 4.30
C GLU A 31 -2.74 6.12 3.02
N ALA A 32 -2.94 4.87 2.63
CA ALA A 32 -2.39 4.31 1.41
C ALA A 32 -2.86 5.06 0.15
N GLU A 33 -4.15 5.41 0.08
CA GLU A 33 -4.72 6.18 -1.04
C GLU A 33 -4.19 7.62 -1.06
N ALA A 34 -4.15 8.29 0.10
CA ALA A 34 -3.63 9.65 0.20
C ALA A 34 -2.16 9.72 -0.22
N GLU A 35 -1.34 8.76 0.19
CA GLU A 35 0.07 8.70 -0.19
C GLU A 35 0.26 8.27 -1.65
N ALA A 36 -0.58 7.38 -2.18
CA ALA A 36 -0.58 7.04 -3.60
C ALA A 36 -0.84 8.27 -4.48
N VAL A 37 -1.75 9.15 -4.08
CA VAL A 37 -2.02 10.41 -4.80
C VAL A 37 -0.81 11.34 -4.76
N LYS A 38 -0.14 11.49 -3.59
CA LYS A 38 1.08 12.29 -3.48
C LYS A 38 2.22 11.72 -4.33
N LEU A 39 2.39 10.40 -4.31
CA LEU A 39 3.39 9.71 -5.11
C LEU A 39 3.12 9.91 -6.61
N ALA A 40 1.86 9.84 -7.04
CA ALA A 40 1.46 10.14 -8.41
C ALA A 40 1.80 11.59 -8.81
N ASP A 41 1.55 12.56 -7.93
CA ASP A 41 1.89 13.98 -8.16
C ASP A 41 3.41 14.20 -8.29
N VAL A 42 4.20 13.47 -7.51
CA VAL A 42 5.68 13.48 -7.60
C VAL A 42 6.21 12.76 -8.86
N GLY A 43 5.33 12.08 -9.60
CA GLY A 43 5.65 11.39 -10.86
C GLY A 43 5.85 9.88 -10.72
N TYR A 44 5.60 9.30 -9.54
CA TYR A 44 5.60 7.84 -9.38
C TYR A 44 4.37 7.24 -10.06
N LYS A 45 4.57 6.10 -10.73
CA LYS A 45 3.45 5.37 -11.34
C LYS A 45 2.87 4.40 -10.31
N ILE A 46 1.65 4.67 -9.84
CA ILE A 46 0.96 3.76 -8.93
C ILE A 46 0.51 2.52 -9.71
N LEU A 47 0.92 1.33 -9.27
CA LEU A 47 0.53 0.06 -9.87
C LEU A 47 -0.74 -0.49 -9.25
N ARG A 48 -0.75 -0.63 -7.91
CA ARG A 48 -1.86 -1.22 -7.15
C ARG A 48 -1.73 -0.96 -5.66
N ILE A 49 -2.86 -0.86 -4.97
CA ILE A 49 -2.93 -0.86 -3.51
C ILE A 49 -3.51 -2.22 -3.09
N VAL A 50 -2.73 -3.02 -2.37
CA VAL A 50 -3.13 -4.35 -1.92
C VAL A 50 -3.24 -4.40 -0.39
N PRO A 51 -4.33 -4.90 0.18
CA PRO A 51 -4.40 -5.15 1.61
C PRO A 51 -3.47 -6.33 1.94
N THR A 52 -2.45 -6.13 2.78
CA THR A 52 -1.57 -7.22 3.28
C THR A 52 -2.19 -7.96 4.46
N SER A 53 -3.51 -8.00 4.52
CA SER A 53 -4.22 -8.86 5.47
C SER A 53 -3.79 -10.30 5.17
N LEU A 54 -2.92 -10.85 6.01
CA LEU A 54 -2.65 -12.28 6.03
C LEU A 54 -4.00 -13.00 6.07
N PRO A 55 -4.24 -13.99 5.21
CA PRO A 55 -5.45 -14.79 5.35
C PRO A 55 -5.42 -15.37 6.77
N LYS A 56 -6.49 -15.07 7.51
CA LYS A 56 -6.80 -15.59 8.83
C LYS A 56 -6.36 -17.06 8.88
N PRO A 57 -5.52 -17.51 9.84
CA PRO A 57 -5.28 -18.93 9.98
C PRO A 57 -6.65 -19.55 10.24
N ASN A 58 -7.08 -20.42 9.32
CA ASN A 58 -8.34 -21.14 9.40
C ASN A 58 -8.50 -21.69 10.83
N SER A 59 -9.56 -21.27 11.52
CA SER A 59 -10.04 -21.90 12.76
C SER A 59 -11.18 -22.85 12.40
#